data_AF-A0A7S3G433-F1
#
_entry.id   AF-A0A7S3G433-F1
#
_cell.length_a   1.000
_cell.length_b   1.000
_cell.length_c   1.000
_cell.angle_alpha   90.00
_cell.angle_beta   90.00
_cell.angle_gamma   90.00
#
_symmetry.space_group_name_H-M   'P 1'
#
loop_
_entity.id
_entity.type
_entity.pdbx_description
1 polymer ?
#
loop_
_entity_poly.entity_id
_entity_poly.type
_entity_poly.pdbx_seq_one_letter_code
_entity_poly.pdbx_strand_id
1 'polypeptide(L)'
;MLEEAMRRLGHKSGEPERVLATTYEYNTDIWSLGLSILEAAEGRFPYSEAKDEDDLLDMISENDPPTAPKGASNEFAEFINQCLKRHPKKRVQANDLIDEDSFVRRGMENPVDLAAFLAGVRERNPDYNKKFPLFN
;
A
#
# COMPACT_ATOMS: atom_id res chain seq x y z
N MET A 1 12.21 -1.37 -9.51
CA MET A 1 11.02 -2.19 -9.84
C MET A 1 9.79 -1.31 -10.08
N LEU A 2 9.12 -0.76 -9.05
CA LEU A 2 7.93 0.10 -9.22
C LEU A 2 8.19 1.37 -10.05
N GLU A 3 9.35 2.00 -9.87
CA GLU A 3 9.81 3.11 -10.72
C GLU A 3 9.83 2.76 -12.21
N GLU A 4 10.27 1.54 -12.57
CA GLU A 4 10.34 1.10 -13.97
C GLU A 4 8.93 0.84 -14.54
N ALA A 5 8.04 0.22 -13.77
CA ALA A 5 6.63 0.07 -14.15
C ALA A 5 5.98 1.46 -14.35
N MET A 6 6.21 2.40 -13.45
CA MET A 6 5.65 3.75 -13.54
C MET A 6 6.28 4.57 -14.67
N ARG A 7 7.56 4.35 -14.99
CA ARG A 7 8.23 4.93 -16.16
C ARG A 7 7.60 4.44 -17.46
N ARG A 8 7.30 3.15 -17.57
CA ARG A 8 6.55 2.57 -18.71
C ARG A 8 5.15 3.19 -18.84
N LEU A 9 4.49 3.49 -17.73
CA LEU A 9 3.15 4.11 -17.70
C LEU A 9 3.14 5.64 -17.90
N GLY A 10 4.29 6.31 -17.73
CA GLY A 10 4.41 7.77 -17.61
C GLY A 10 4.89 8.52 -18.86
N HIS A 11 5.01 7.87 -20.02
CA HIS A 11 5.71 8.40 -21.19
C HIS A 11 4.96 9.52 -21.97
N LYS A 12 4.46 10.57 -21.30
CA LYS A 12 4.02 11.86 -21.89
C LYS A 12 3.99 13.00 -20.85
N SER A 13 5.11 13.68 -20.57
CA SER A 13 5.09 15.11 -20.17
C SER A 13 6.48 15.75 -20.11
N GLY A 14 6.62 16.95 -20.67
CA GLY A 14 7.86 17.73 -20.79
C GLY A 14 8.25 18.52 -19.54
N GLU A 15 8.43 17.83 -18.40
CA GLU A 15 8.95 18.41 -17.15
C GLU A 15 10.44 18.07 -16.96
N PRO A 16 11.23 18.90 -16.25
CA PRO A 16 12.65 18.67 -16.04
C PRO A 16 12.93 17.40 -15.21
N GLU A 17 13.89 16.60 -15.67
CA GLU A 17 14.24 15.25 -15.17
C GLU A 17 14.40 15.14 -13.65
N ARG A 18 15.00 16.15 -12.99
CA ARG A 18 15.18 16.16 -11.52
C ARG A 18 13.88 16.29 -10.74
N VAL A 19 12.93 17.10 -11.23
CA VAL A 19 11.63 17.28 -10.58
C VAL A 19 10.76 16.05 -10.80
N LEU A 20 10.88 15.43 -11.98
CA LEU A 20 10.25 14.15 -12.27
C LEU A 20 10.76 13.08 -11.31
N ALA A 21 12.08 12.89 -11.15
CA ALA A 21 12.66 11.85 -10.30
C ALA A 21 12.13 11.89 -8.85
N THR A 22 12.17 13.07 -8.20
CA THR A 22 11.67 13.21 -6.82
C THR A 22 10.16 12.99 -6.73
N THR A 23 9.40 13.46 -7.72
CA THR A 23 7.94 13.28 -7.75
C THR A 23 7.57 11.82 -8.01
N TYR A 24 8.37 11.09 -8.78
CA TYR A 24 8.19 9.66 -9.00
C TYR A 24 8.49 8.87 -7.73
N GLU A 25 9.60 9.15 -7.04
CA GLU A 25 9.97 8.49 -5.78
C GLU A 25 8.85 8.60 -4.73
N TYR A 26 8.35 9.80 -4.46
CA TYR A 26 7.26 10.00 -3.49
C TYR A 26 5.97 9.27 -3.89
N ASN A 27 5.62 9.28 -5.18
CA ASN A 27 4.45 8.57 -5.65
C ASN A 27 4.62 7.06 -5.50
N THR A 28 5.81 6.53 -5.78
CA THR A 28 6.13 5.11 -5.63
C THR A 28 5.98 4.66 -4.17
N ASP A 29 6.41 5.49 -3.22
CA ASP A 29 6.22 5.21 -1.79
C ASP A 29 4.73 5.11 -1.43
N ILE A 30 3.89 6.02 -1.90
CA ILE A 30 2.42 5.97 -1.66
C ILE A 30 1.79 4.69 -2.21
N TRP A 31 2.23 4.23 -3.38
CA TRP A 31 1.75 2.96 -3.94
C TRP A 31 2.16 1.78 -3.07
N SER A 32 3.43 1.72 -2.67
CA SER A 32 3.94 0.66 -1.81
C SER A 32 3.26 0.63 -0.43
N LEU A 33 2.92 1.81 0.10
CA LEU A 33 2.12 1.95 1.32
C LEU A 33 0.72 1.35 1.12
N GLY A 34 0.02 1.72 0.04
CA GLY A 34 -1.30 1.19 -0.28
C GLY A 34 -1.30 -0.34 -0.37
N LEU A 35 -0.30 -0.93 -1.03
CA LEU A 35 -0.14 -2.38 -1.11
C LEU A 35 0.15 -3.02 0.26
N SER A 36 1.01 -2.41 1.06
CA SER A 36 1.37 -2.93 2.40
C SER A 36 0.16 -2.94 3.35
N ILE A 37 -0.64 -1.88 3.31
CA ILE A 37 -1.86 -1.77 4.12
C ILE A 37 -2.94 -2.75 3.63
N LEU A 38 -3.08 -2.93 2.32
CA LEU A 38 -3.99 -3.92 1.75
C LEU A 38 -3.57 -5.36 2.10
N GLU A 39 -2.27 -5.67 1.99
CA GLU A 39 -1.71 -6.95 2.39
C GLU A 39 -1.95 -7.23 3.87
N ALA A 40 -1.76 -6.23 4.75
CA ALA A 40 -2.04 -6.37 6.17
C ALA A 40 -3.53 -6.66 6.45
N ALA A 41 -4.45 -6.09 5.65
CA ALA A 41 -5.87 -6.30 5.78
C ALA A 41 -6.33 -7.68 5.26
N GLU A 42 -5.75 -8.17 4.16
CA GLU A 42 -6.12 -9.45 3.54
C GLU A 42 -5.27 -10.65 4.04
N GLY A 43 -4.13 -10.38 4.68
CA GLY A 43 -3.16 -11.38 5.12
C GLY A 43 -2.36 -12.04 4.00
N ARG A 44 -2.44 -11.51 2.77
CA ARG A 44 -1.73 -12.02 1.59
C ARG A 44 -1.43 -10.88 0.62
N PHE A 45 -0.23 -10.88 0.06
CA PHE A 45 0.15 -9.91 -0.96
C PHE A 45 -0.77 -9.99 -2.20
N PRO A 46 -1.30 -8.87 -2.72
CA PRO A 46 -2.26 -8.88 -3.83
C PRO A 46 -1.73 -9.53 -5.11
N TYR A 47 -0.42 -9.45 -5.36
CA TYR A 47 0.23 -10.02 -6.55
C TYR A 47 1.03 -11.28 -6.22
N SER A 48 0.58 -12.08 -5.24
CA SER A 48 1.27 -13.32 -4.81
C SER A 48 1.38 -14.40 -5.91
N GLU A 49 0.71 -14.23 -7.04
CA GLU A 49 0.70 -15.17 -8.17
C GLU A 49 1.81 -14.89 -9.20
N ALA A 50 2.49 -13.73 -9.10
CA ALA A 50 3.60 -13.39 -9.98
C ALA A 50 4.73 -14.42 -9.86
N LYS A 51 5.22 -14.92 -10.99
CA LYS A 51 6.26 -15.96 -11.04
C LYS A 51 7.66 -15.42 -10.83
N ASP A 52 7.90 -14.20 -11.30
CA ASP A 52 9.16 -13.48 -11.24
C ASP A 52 8.91 -11.96 -11.26
N GLU A 53 10.00 -11.18 -11.27
CA GLU A 53 9.92 -9.71 -11.27
C GLU A 53 9.28 -9.16 -12.55
N ASP A 54 9.53 -9.77 -13.71
CA ASP A 54 8.96 -9.30 -14.98
C ASP A 54 7.45 -9.54 -15.03
N ASP A 55 6.99 -10.72 -14.60
CA ASP A 55 5.56 -11.04 -14.47
C ASP A 55 4.86 -10.09 -13.49
N LEU A 56 5.50 -9.74 -12.38
CA LEU A 56 4.98 -8.74 -11.44
C LEU A 56 4.85 -7.34 -12.09
N LEU A 57 5.86 -6.91 -12.84
CA LEU A 57 5.84 -5.62 -13.55
C LEU A 57 4.73 -5.58 -14.60
N ASP A 58 4.51 -6.68 -15.31
CA ASP A 58 3.44 -6.82 -16.30
C ASP A 58 2.07 -6.79 -15.61
N MET A 59 1.89 -7.54 -14.50
CA MET A 59 0.66 -7.49 -13.70
C MET A 59 0.34 -6.08 -13.20
N ILE A 60 1.33 -5.34 -12.70
CA ILE A 60 1.13 -3.95 -12.24
C ILE A 60 0.81 -3.01 -13.41
N SER A 61 1.43 -3.23 -14.57
CA SER A 61 1.30 -2.35 -15.74
C SER A 61 -0.01 -2.58 -16.49
N GLU A 62 -0.49 -3.82 -16.58
CA GLU A 62 -1.58 -4.23 -17.45
C GLU A 62 -2.91 -4.47 -16.71
N ASN A 63 -2.87 -5.05 -15.51
CA ASN A 63 -4.09 -5.36 -14.75
C ASN A 63 -4.55 -4.18 -13.91
N ASP A 64 -5.85 -4.08 -13.68
CA ASP A 64 -6.40 -3.07 -12.77
C ASP A 64 -5.76 -3.17 -11.37
N PRO A 65 -5.52 -2.01 -10.71
CA PRO A 65 -4.99 -2.03 -9.35
C PRO A 65 -5.91 -2.81 -8.40
N PRO A 66 -5.36 -3.50 -7.39
CA PRO A 66 -6.17 -4.21 -6.43
C PRO A 66 -7.02 -3.22 -5.63
N THR A 67 -8.18 -3.69 -5.19
CA THR A 67 -9.16 -2.87 -4.47
C THR A 67 -9.39 -3.45 -3.08
N ALA A 68 -9.97 -2.64 -2.18
CA ALA A 68 -10.27 -3.09 -0.84
C ALA A 68 -11.22 -4.32 -0.82
N PRO A 69 -11.07 -5.23 0.16
CA PRO A 69 -11.87 -6.44 0.23
C PRO A 69 -13.34 -6.12 0.49
N LYS A 70 -14.22 -7.04 0.08
CA LYS A 70 -15.66 -6.93 0.31
C LYS A 70 -15.95 -6.85 1.82
N GLY A 71 -16.70 -5.83 2.23
CA GLY A 71 -17.03 -5.59 3.63
C GLY A 71 -16.06 -4.66 4.37
N ALA A 72 -15.00 -4.17 3.70
CA ALA A 72 -14.22 -3.07 4.22
C ALA A 72 -15.06 -1.81 4.41
N SER A 73 -14.63 -0.92 5.30
CA SER A 73 -15.29 0.37 5.48
C SER A 73 -15.08 1.25 4.25
N ASN A 74 -16.00 2.19 4.01
CA ASN A 74 -15.89 3.11 2.88
C ASN A 74 -14.63 3.97 2.98
N GLU A 75 -14.25 4.37 4.19
CA GLU A 75 -13.03 5.15 4.43
C GLU A 75 -11.78 4.34 4.05
N PHE A 76 -11.72 3.06 4.43
CA PHE A 76 -10.61 2.19 4.03
C PHE A 76 -10.56 1.97 2.51
N ALA A 77 -11.71 1.73 1.89
CA ALA A 77 -11.79 1.55 0.44
C ALA A 77 -11.31 2.81 -0.31
N GLU A 78 -11.70 4.00 0.17
CA GLU A 78 -11.27 5.26 -0.41
C GLU A 78 -9.77 5.51 -0.22
N PHE A 79 -9.22 5.21 0.96
CA PHE A 79 -7.77 5.28 1.20
C PHE A 79 -6.98 4.39 0.22
N ILE A 80 -7.39 3.13 0.06
CA ILE A 80 -6.76 2.20 -0.90
C ILE A 80 -6.88 2.73 -2.33
N ASN A 81 -8.04 3.22 -2.72
CA ASN A 81 -8.28 3.77 -4.07
C ASN A 81 -7.43 5.01 -4.37
N GLN A 82 -7.16 5.86 -3.38
CA GLN A 82 -6.31 7.04 -3.50
C GLN A 82 -4.83 6.65 -3.61
N CYS A 83 -4.38 5.67 -2.82
CA CYS A 83 -3.00 5.19 -2.86
C CYS A 83 -2.69 4.41 -4.15
N LEU A 84 -3.62 3.58 -4.60
CA LEU A 84 -3.44 2.67 -5.75
C LEU A 84 -3.96 3.25 -7.07
N LYS A 85 -3.87 4.57 -7.25
CA LYS A 85 -4.09 5.18 -8.56
C LYS A 85 -2.93 4.80 -9.50
N ARG A 86 -3.26 4.21 -10.65
CA ARG A 86 -2.28 3.82 -11.69
C ARG A 86 -1.41 4.99 -12.12
N HIS A 87 -2.01 6.14 -12.39
CA HIS A 87 -1.28 7.33 -12.83
C HIS A 87 -0.64 8.04 -11.62
N PRO A 88 0.70 8.16 -11.56
CA PRO A 88 1.38 8.80 -10.44
C PRO A 88 0.88 10.23 -10.18
N LYS A 89 0.67 11.02 -11.25
CA LYS A 89 0.16 12.40 -11.15
C LYS A 89 -1.27 12.52 -10.59
N LYS A 90 -2.04 11.43 -10.56
CA LYS A 90 -3.38 11.39 -9.98
C LYS A 90 -3.41 10.73 -8.60
N ARG A 91 -2.26 10.22 -8.15
CA ARG A 91 -2.12 9.59 -6.84
C ARG A 91 -2.07 10.70 -5.79
N VAL A 92 -2.67 10.41 -4.64
CA VAL A 92 -2.68 11.33 -3.50
C VAL A 92 -1.26 11.57 -2.98
N GLN A 93 -0.98 12.77 -2.48
CA GLN A 93 0.29 13.06 -1.83
C GLN A 93 0.25 12.67 -0.36
N ALA A 94 1.42 12.41 0.24
CA ALA A 94 1.52 12.05 1.66
C ALA A 94 0.88 13.08 2.60
N ASN A 95 1.05 14.38 2.31
CA ASN A 95 0.48 15.44 3.14
C ASN A 95 -1.05 15.42 3.08
N ASP A 96 -1.64 15.24 1.89
CA ASP A 96 -3.09 15.18 1.72
C ASP A 96 -3.68 13.96 2.44
N LEU A 97 -2.98 12.82 2.45
CA LEU A 97 -3.37 11.67 3.27
C LEU A 97 -3.38 11.97 4.76
N ILE A 98 -2.39 12.71 5.26
CA ILE A 98 -2.31 13.04 6.69
C ILE A 98 -3.37 14.07 7.08
N ASP A 99 -3.58 15.07 6.23
CA ASP A 99 -4.41 16.23 6.54
C ASP A 99 -5.88 16.00 6.23
N GLU A 100 -6.22 15.27 5.15
CA GLU A 100 -7.57 15.21 4.60
C GLU A 100 -8.20 13.80 4.61
N ASP A 101 -7.40 12.72 4.60
CA ASP A 101 -7.95 11.37 4.47
C ASP A 101 -8.66 10.90 5.75
N SER A 102 -9.91 10.47 5.60
CA SER A 102 -10.77 10.08 6.72
C SER A 102 -10.31 8.79 7.42
N PHE A 103 -9.67 7.86 6.70
CA PHE A 103 -9.16 6.62 7.31
C PHE A 103 -7.92 6.91 8.16
N VAL A 104 -6.98 7.72 7.64
CA VAL A 104 -5.78 8.13 8.37
C VAL A 104 -6.15 8.93 9.62
N ARG A 105 -7.01 9.94 9.48
CA ARG A 105 -7.47 10.77 10.61
C ARG A 105 -8.18 9.95 11.69
N ARG A 106 -9.05 9.02 11.30
CA ARG A 106 -9.71 8.11 12.24
C ARG A 106 -8.68 7.30 13.04
N GLY A 107 -7.62 6.79 12.39
CA GLY A 107 -6.54 6.07 13.06
C GLY A 107 -5.76 6.94 14.05
N MET A 108 -5.55 8.22 13.72
CA MET A 108 -4.89 9.19 14.62
C MET A 108 -5.77 9.55 15.82
N GLU A 109 -7.08 9.70 15.62
CA GLU A 109 -8.04 10.06 16.67
C GLU A 109 -8.41 8.88 17.58
N ASN A 110 -8.29 7.65 17.09
CA ASN A 110 -8.64 6.42 17.81
C ASN A 110 -7.41 5.52 17.96
N PRO A 111 -6.44 5.91 18.82
CA PRO A 111 -5.23 5.12 19.00
C PRO A 111 -5.58 3.73 19.50
N VAL A 112 -5.06 2.72 18.81
CA VAL A 112 -5.21 1.32 19.18
C VAL A 112 -4.03 0.93 20.07
N ASP A 113 -4.32 0.26 21.19
CA ASP A 113 -3.28 -0.39 21.99
C ASP A 113 -2.77 -1.63 21.24
N LEU A 114 -1.74 -1.40 20.42
CA LEU A 114 -1.10 -2.45 19.64
C LEU A 114 -0.45 -3.51 20.54
N ALA A 115 0.05 -3.13 21.73
CA ALA A 115 0.67 -4.08 22.65
C ALA A 115 -0.38 -5.04 23.22
N ALA A 116 -1.52 -4.53 23.66
CA ALA A 116 -2.64 -5.36 24.12
C ALA A 116 -3.21 -6.22 22.99
N PHE A 117 -3.35 -5.66 21.78
CA PHE A 117 -3.78 -6.42 20.62
C PHE A 117 -2.85 -7.60 20.32
N LEU A 118 -1.53 -7.36 20.26
CA LEU A 118 -0.51 -8.38 19.99
C LEU A 118 -0.47 -9.44 21.09
N ALA A 119 -0.57 -9.04 22.37
CA ALA A 119 -0.68 -9.98 23.48
C ALA A 119 -1.88 -10.91 23.30
N GLY A 120 -3.05 -10.36 22.96
CA GLY A 120 -4.24 -11.16 22.68
C GLY A 120 -4.09 -12.06 21.46
N VAL A 121 -3.40 -11.63 20.41
CA VAL A 121 -3.09 -12.48 19.24
C VAL A 121 -2.21 -13.67 19.66
N ARG A 122 -1.17 -13.43 20.48
CA ARG A 122 -0.28 -14.47 20.97
C ARG A 122 -1.02 -15.50 21.83
N GLU A 123 -1.91 -15.06 22.72
CA GLU A 123 -2.73 -15.95 23.55
C GLU A 123 -3.66 -16.83 22.72
N ARG A 124 -4.25 -16.28 21.66
CA ARG A 124 -5.14 -17.02 20.74
C ARG A 124 -4.40 -17.96 19.79
N ASN A 125 -3.07 -17.84 19.68
CA ASN A 125 -2.26 -18.60 18.74
C ASN A 125 -1.09 -19.28 19.47
N PRO A 126 -1.31 -20.46 20.10
CA PRO A 126 -0.32 -21.13 20.96
C PRO A 126 1.02 -21.44 20.27
N ASP A 127 1.02 -21.56 18.95
CA ASP A 127 2.21 -21.82 18.15
C ASP A 127 2.92 -20.55 17.66
N TYR A 128 2.46 -19.35 18.05
CA TYR A 128 3.04 -18.06 17.64
C TYR A 128 4.56 -18.02 17.87
N ASN A 129 4.99 -18.38 19.09
CA ASN A 129 6.40 -18.39 19.49
C ASN A 129 7.24 -19.43 18.73
N LYS A 130 6.62 -20.47 18.17
CA LYS A 130 7.31 -21.46 17.32
C LYS A 130 7.45 -20.96 15.89
N LYS A 131 6.44 -20.25 15.38
CA LYS A 131 6.43 -19.67 14.03
C LYS A 131 7.33 -18.44 13.90
N PHE A 132 7.45 -17.66 14.97
CA PHE A 132 8.17 -16.38 14.98
C PHE A 132 9.15 -16.29 16.16
N PRO A 133 10.21 -17.13 16.18
CA PRO A 133 11.09 -17.25 17.34
C PRO A 133 11.95 -16.01 17.64
N LEU A 134 12.11 -15.10 16.66
CA LEU A 134 12.94 -13.90 16.78
C LEU A 134 12.26 -12.72 17.50
N PHE A 135 10.94 -12.81 17.73
CA PHE A 135 10.13 -11.72 18.30
C PHE A 135 9.68 -12.01 19.74
N ASN A 136 10.45 -12.83 20.46
CA ASN A 136 10.27 -13.14 21.89
C ASN A 136 11.23 -12.37 22.78
#